data_AF-A0A417CN18-F1
#
_entry.id   AF-A0A417CN18-F1
#
_cell.length_a   1.000
_cell.length_b   1.000
_cell.length_c   1.000
_cell.angle_alpha   90.00
_cell.angle_beta   90.00
_cell.angle_gamma   90.00
#
_symmetry.space_group_name_H-M   'P 1'
#
loop_
_entity.id
_entity.type
_entity.pdbx_description
1 polymer ?
#
loop_
_entity_poly.entity_id
_entity_poly.type
_entity_poly.pdbx_seq_one_letter_code
_entity_poly.pdbx_strand_id
1 'polypeptide(L)'
;MLIRSQDKAFLLNFNNLTAIYVEKINKDFAIVYNDFEDAYTLGKYSTEAKAIKALDMIQKRYVDYKTTHTVTNCLATMSLFINESNDIDKIYTKAQNVLKETVVFQMPNDNEVKV
;
A
#
# COMPACT_ATOMS: atom_id res chain seq x y z
N MET A 1 -2.05 5.59 2.04
CA MET A 1 -1.27 4.35 2.22
C MET A 1 0.21 4.71 2.22
N LEU A 2 1.02 4.05 3.04
CA LEU A 2 2.48 4.14 3.02
C LEU A 2 3.05 2.91 2.29
N ILE A 3 4.08 3.11 1.48
CA ILE A 3 4.91 2.03 0.91
C ILE A 3 6.26 2.07 1.60
N ARG A 4 6.67 0.95 2.19
CA ARG A 4 7.99 0.77 2.78
C ARG A 4 8.91 0.06 1.81
N SER A 5 10.08 0.63 1.57
CA SER A 5 11.10 0.05 0.69
C SER A 5 11.53 -1.35 1.14
N GLN A 6 12.05 -2.17 0.22
CA GLN A 6 12.53 -3.53 0.51
C GLN A 6 13.55 -3.55 1.66
N ASP A 7 14.51 -2.62 1.64
CA ASP A 7 15.55 -2.46 2.65
C ASP A 7 15.06 -1.78 3.95
N LYS A 8 13.79 -1.37 3.98
CA LYS A 8 13.11 -0.70 5.10
C LYS A 8 13.67 0.68 5.45
N ALA A 9 14.56 1.24 4.63
CA ALA A 9 15.25 2.51 4.87
C ALA A 9 14.34 3.73 4.66
N PHE A 10 13.31 3.63 3.82
CA PHE A 10 12.41 4.75 3.57
C PHE A 10 10.93 4.34 3.50
N LEU A 11 10.08 5.33 3.79
CA LEU A 11 8.63 5.24 3.75
C LEU A 11 8.11 6.30 2.77
N LEU A 12 7.42 5.84 1.75
CA LEU A 12 6.81 6.67 0.73
C LEU A 12 5.32 6.85 1.02
N ASN A 13 4.83 8.08 1.06
CA ASN A 13 3.39 8.34 1.16
C ASN A 13 2.74 8.25 -0.23
N PHE A 14 1.94 7.20 -0.44
CA PHE A 14 1.29 6.95 -1.72
C PHE A 14 0.32 8.06 -2.15
N ASN A 15 -0.22 8.83 -1.20
CA ASN A 15 -1.15 9.92 -1.53
C ASN A 15 -0.45 11.12 -2.19
N ASN A 16 0.88 11.20 -2.13
CA ASN A 16 1.66 12.33 -2.63
C ASN A 16 2.36 12.00 -3.97
N LEU A 17 2.05 10.87 -4.60
CA LEU A 17 2.79 10.40 -5.77
C LEU A 17 2.26 10.96 -7.07
N THR A 18 3.18 11.37 -7.94
CA THR A 18 2.92 11.61 -9.36
C THR A 18 2.83 10.29 -10.12
N ALA A 19 3.83 9.42 -9.99
CA ALA A 19 3.88 8.12 -10.65
C ALA A 19 4.80 7.14 -9.92
N ILE A 20 4.48 5.85 -10.01
CA ILE A 20 5.32 4.73 -9.62
C ILE A 20 5.36 3.75 -10.79
N TYR A 21 6.55 3.31 -11.21
CA TYR A 21 6.70 2.52 -12.43
C TYR A 21 7.87 1.55 -12.35
N VAL A 22 7.89 0.60 -13.29
CA VAL A 22 9.01 -0.33 -13.47
C VAL A 22 10.07 0.32 -14.35
N GLU A 23 11.32 0.29 -13.90
CA GLU A 23 12.47 0.75 -14.66
C GLU A 23 13.55 -0.35 -14.70
N LYS A 24 14.19 -0.53 -15.85
CA LYS A 24 15.33 -1.44 -15.95
C LYS A 24 16.60 -0.75 -15.50
N ILE A 25 17.22 -1.24 -14.43
CA ILE A 25 18.46 -0.70 -13.86
C ILE A 25 19.54 -1.79 -13.93
N ASN A 26 20.51 -1.62 -14.84
CA ASN A 26 21.53 -2.61 -15.14
C ASN A 26 20.92 -3.96 -15.58
N LYS A 27 21.11 -5.00 -14.76
CA LYS A 27 20.59 -6.36 -15.00
C LYS A 27 19.25 -6.61 -14.31
N ASP A 28 18.83 -5.72 -13.42
CA ASP A 28 17.64 -5.87 -12.58
C ASP A 28 16.50 -4.96 -13.07
N PHE A 29 15.31 -5.21 -12.56
CA PHE A 29 14.12 -4.40 -12.75
C PHE A 29 13.69 -3.80 -11.42
N ALA A 30 13.62 -2.48 -11.35
CA ALA A 30 13.33 -1.74 -10.13
C ALA A 30 11.93 -1.14 -10.16
N ILE A 31 11.28 -1.08 -9.00
CA ILE A 31 10.12 -0.23 -8.77
C ILE A 31 10.65 1.12 -8.30
N VAL A 32 10.39 2.15 -9.10
CA VAL A 32 10.92 3.50 -8.88
C VAL A 32 9.78 4.48 -8.68
N TYR A 33 9.99 5.42 -7.77
CA TYR A 33 9.16 6.60 -7.59
C TYR A 33 9.95 7.83 -8.04
N ASN A 34 9.29 8.74 -8.77
CA ASN A 34 9.86 10.00 -9.23
C ASN A 34 9.05 11.17 -8.64
N ASP A 35 9.73 12.10 -7.96
CA ASP A 35 9.13 13.31 -7.38
C ASP A 35 9.46 14.60 -8.16
N PHE A 36 9.79 14.45 -9.44
CA PHE A 36 10.31 15.47 -10.36
C PHE A 36 11.77 15.89 -10.14
N GLU A 37 12.31 15.78 -8.92
CA GLU A 37 13.70 16.14 -8.62
C GLU A 37 14.59 14.90 -8.48
N ASP A 38 14.08 13.87 -7.80
CA ASP A 38 14.81 12.64 -7.50
C ASP A 38 14.02 11.37 -7.88
N ALA A 39 14.77 10.30 -8.13
CA ALA A 39 14.23 8.96 -8.33
C ALA A 39 14.65 8.04 -7.19
N TYR A 40 13.67 7.48 -6.48
CA TYR A 40 13.87 6.58 -5.34
C TYR A 40 13.51 5.14 -5.72
N THR A 41 14.44 4.22 -5.50
CA THR A 41 14.21 2.77 -5.75
C THR A 41 13.55 2.11 -4.54
N LEU A 42 12.30 1.69 -4.68
CA LEU A 42 11.51 1.03 -3.63
C LEU A 42 11.83 -0.46 -3.49
N GLY A 43 12.24 -1.10 -4.58
CA GLY A 43 12.64 -2.50 -4.59
C GLY A 43 13.20 -2.92 -5.93
N LYS A 44 13.98 -4.01 -5.94
CA LYS A 44 14.58 -4.60 -7.13
C LYS A 44 14.14 -6.05 -7.29
N TYR A 45 14.02 -6.46 -8.54
CA TYR A 45 13.56 -7.77 -8.97
C TYR A 45 14.42 -8.29 -10.13
N SER A 46 14.64 -9.60 -10.12
CA SER A 46 15.49 -10.33 -11.07
C SER A 46 14.90 -10.41 -12.48
N THR A 47 13.60 -10.22 -12.63
CA THR A 47 12.90 -10.27 -13.93
C THR A 47 11.83 -9.19 -14.02
N GLU A 48 11.52 -8.78 -15.24
CA GLU A 48 10.46 -7.81 -15.52
C GLU A 48 9.10 -8.29 -15.01
N ALA A 49 8.78 -9.56 -15.22
CA ALA A 49 7.52 -10.15 -14.77
C ALA A 49 7.35 -10.07 -13.25
N LYS A 50 8.43 -10.27 -12.47
CA LYS A 50 8.41 -10.07 -11.02
C LYS A 50 8.22 -8.60 -10.65
N ALA A 51 8.89 -7.68 -11.33
CA ALA A 51 8.70 -6.25 -11.07
C ALA A 51 7.25 -5.82 -11.35
N ILE A 52 6.68 -6.22 -12.49
CA ILE A 52 5.26 -5.96 -12.82
C ILE A 52 4.35 -6.58 -11.75
N LYS A 53 4.61 -7.82 -11.32
CA LYS A 53 3.83 -8.46 -10.28
C LYS A 53 3.89 -7.71 -8.94
N ALA A 54 5.06 -7.16 -8.58
CA ALA A 54 5.19 -6.31 -7.39
C ALA A 54 4.39 -5.01 -7.53
N LEU A 55 4.37 -4.42 -8.74
CA LEU A 55 3.52 -3.26 -9.04
C LEU A 55 2.02 -3.60 -8.90
N ASP A 56 1.58 -4.77 -9.38
CA ASP A 56 0.21 -5.26 -9.18
C ASP A 56 -0.13 -5.44 -7.70
N MET A 57 0.82 -5.91 -6.88
CA MET A 57 0.64 -6.07 -5.44
C MET A 57 0.44 -4.71 -4.75
N ILE A 58 1.16 -3.67 -5.19
CA ILE A 58 0.96 -2.29 -4.72
C ILE A 58 -0.44 -1.81 -5.11
N GLN A 59 -0.83 -1.99 -6.37
CA GLN A 59 -2.17 -1.59 -6.86
C GLN A 59 -3.27 -2.28 -6.05
N LYS A 60 -3.16 -3.60 -5.84
CA LYS A 60 -4.13 -4.34 -5.03
C LYS A 60 -4.21 -3.78 -3.61
N ARG A 61 -3.06 -3.56 -2.96
CA ARG A 61 -3.06 -3.01 -1.59
C ARG A 61 -3.69 -1.62 -1.54
N TYR A 62 -3.46 -0.78 -2.55
CA TYR A 62 -4.08 0.53 -2.64
C TYR A 62 -5.61 0.44 -2.69
N VAL A 63 -6.16 -0.47 -3.51
CA VAL A 63 -7.61 -0.72 -3.59
C VAL A 63 -8.16 -1.19 -2.24
N ASP A 64 -7.48 -2.13 -1.58
CA ASP A 64 -7.88 -2.64 -0.27
C ASP A 64 -7.88 -1.52 0.80
N TYR A 65 -6.84 -0.69 0.81
CA TYR A 65 -6.73 0.49 1.69
C TYR A 65 -7.85 1.51 1.43
N LYS A 66 -8.07 1.91 0.16
CA LYS A 66 -9.09 2.89 -0.19
C LYS A 66 -10.49 2.41 0.18
N THR A 67 -10.79 1.16 -0.09
CA THR A 67 -12.07 0.54 0.26
C THR A 67 -12.28 0.55 1.77
N THR A 68 -11.28 0.06 2.53
CA THR A 68 -11.34 0.02 4.00
C THR A 68 -11.47 1.43 4.59
N HIS A 69 -10.69 2.39 4.09
CA HIS A 69 -10.73 3.77 4.56
C HIS A 69 -12.11 4.41 4.33
N THR A 70 -12.71 4.23 3.15
CA THR A 70 -14.05 4.74 2.84
C THR A 70 -15.12 4.12 3.75
N VAL A 71 -15.10 2.79 3.92
CA VAL A 71 -16.09 2.09 4.76
C VAL A 71 -15.97 2.53 6.22
N THR A 72 -14.75 2.64 6.76
CA THR A 72 -14.52 3.09 8.14
C THR A 72 -15.01 4.52 8.37
N ASN A 73 -14.77 5.43 7.43
CA ASN A 73 -15.29 6.81 7.54
C ASN A 73 -16.82 6.85 7.49
N CYS A 74 -17.46 6.00 6.67
CA CYS A 74 -18.91 5.88 6.64
C CYS A 74 -19.46 5.37 7.98
N LEU A 75 -18.85 4.33 8.55
CA LEU A 75 -19.21 3.79 9.88
C LEU A 75 -19.06 4.86 10.98
N ALA A 76 -17.95 5.58 11.00
CA ALA A 76 -17.71 6.67 11.96
C ALA A 76 -18.70 7.83 11.79
N THR A 77 -19.19 8.08 10.57
CA THR A 77 -20.24 9.08 10.36
C THR A 77 -21.58 8.58 10.88
N MET A 78 -21.93 7.33 10.60
CA MET A 78 -23.19 6.74 11.07
C MET A 78 -23.27 6.70 12.60
N SER A 79 -22.16 6.42 13.31
CA SER A 79 -22.14 6.37 14.78
C SER A 79 -22.54 7.69 15.47
N LEU A 80 -22.57 8.82 14.75
CA LEU A 80 -23.09 10.08 15.27
C LEU A 80 -24.63 10.11 15.36
N PHE A 81 -25.32 9.21 14.66
CA PHE A 81 -26.78 9.21 14.50
C PHE A 81 -27.46 7.96 15.08
N ILE A 82 -26.70 6.93 15.46
CA ILE A 82 -27.21 5.71 16.08
C ILE A 82 -26.81 5.69 17.56
N ASN A 83 -27.73 5.29 18.44
CA ASN A 83 -27.40 5.05 19.85
C ASN A 83 -26.39 3.90 19.96
N GLU A 84 -25.37 4.08 20.80
CA GLU A 84 -24.33 3.09 21.03
C GLU A 84 -24.93 1.71 21.35
N SER A 85 -24.45 0.68 20.65
CA SER A 85 -24.75 -0.72 20.95
C SER A 85 -23.45 -1.50 20.94
N ASN A 86 -23.36 -2.54 21.78
CA ASN A 86 -22.17 -3.39 21.88
C ASN A 86 -21.74 -4.01 20.54
N ASP A 87 -22.64 -4.14 19.57
CA ASP A 87 -22.32 -4.69 18.26
C ASP A 87 -21.71 -3.64 17.31
N ILE A 88 -22.08 -2.36 17.45
CA ILE A 88 -21.44 -1.24 16.72
C ILE A 88 -19.98 -1.09 17.14
N ASP A 89 -19.68 -1.20 18.44
CA ASP A 89 -18.31 -1.10 18.96
C ASP A 89 -17.40 -2.22 18.44
N LYS A 90 -17.93 -3.44 18.36
CA LYS A 90 -17.21 -4.59 17.77
C LYS A 90 -16.92 -4.38 16.29
N ILE A 91 -17.90 -3.89 15.53
CA ILE A 91 -17.74 -3.58 14.11
C ILE A 91 -16.66 -2.51 13.93
N TYR A 92 -16.71 -1.44 14.73
CA TYR A 92 -15.74 -0.36 14.67
C TYR A 92 -14.32 -0.84 14.99
N THR A 93 -14.14 -1.60 16.08
CA THR A 93 -12.84 -2.18 16.45
C THR A 93 -12.29 -3.07 15.34
N LYS A 94 -13.13 -3.90 14.72
CA LYS A 94 -12.73 -4.75 13.60
C LYS A 94 -12.31 -3.91 12.39
N ALA A 95 -13.08 -2.88 12.04
CA ALA A 95 -12.76 -1.97 10.95
C ALA A 95 -11.44 -1.21 11.18
N GLN A 96 -11.21 -0.73 12.40
CA GLN A 96 -9.95 -0.08 12.78
C GLN A 96 -8.74 -1.01 12.65
N ASN A 97 -8.86 -2.28 13.04
CA ASN A 97 -7.78 -3.25 12.92
C ASN A 97 -7.44 -3.54 11.45
N VAL A 98 -8.45 -3.77 10.60
CA VAL A 98 -8.23 -3.93 9.16
C VAL A 98 -7.61 -2.67 8.54
N LEU A 99 -8.02 -1.47 8.99
CA LEU A 99 -7.42 -0.23 8.51
C LEU A 99 -5.94 -0.12 8.88
N LYS A 100 -5.55 -0.49 10.10
CA LYS A 100 -4.15 -0.51 10.54
C LYS A 100 -3.30 -1.47 9.69
N GLU A 101 -3.84 -2.64 9.34
CA GLU A 101 -3.14 -3.64 8.51
C GLU A 101 -2.98 -3.19 7.04
N THR A 102 -3.93 -2.39 6.53
CA THR A 102 -3.92 -1.93 5.14
C THR A 102 -3.14 -0.64 4.93
N VAL A 103 -2.79 0.10 5.99
CA VAL A 103 -2.18 1.43 5.86
C VAL A 103 -0.73 1.38 5.38
N VAL A 104 0.01 0.30 5.67
CA VAL A 104 1.41 0.13 5.25
C VAL A 104 1.55 -1.08 4.34
N PHE A 105 2.17 -0.88 3.19
CA PHE A 105 2.62 -1.93 2.27
C PHE A 105 4.12 -2.09 2.38
N GLN A 106 4.60 -3.25 2.82
CA GLN A 106 6.02 -3.59 2.75
C GLN A 106 6.31 -4.15 1.35
N MET A 107 7.26 -3.54 0.63
CA MET A 107 7.71 -4.08 -0.65
C MET A 107 8.26 -5.49 -0.46
N PRO A 108 7.81 -6.47 -1.28
CA PRO A 108 8.24 -7.85 -1.17
C PRO A 108 9.66 -8.01 -1.73
N ASN A 109 10.43 -8.91 -1.14
CA ASN A 109 11.72 -9.35 -1.67
C ASN A 109 11.55 -10.11 -3.00
N ASP A 110 12.61 -10.22 -3.80
CA ASP A 110 12.56 -10.89 -5.10
C ASP A 110 12.07 -12.35 -5.02
N ASN A 111 12.44 -13.07 -3.96
CA ASN A 111 12.04 -14.47 -3.72
C ASN A 111 10.59 -14.62 -3.24
N GLU A 112 9.97 -13.55 -2.73
CA GLU A 112 8.58 -13.54 -2.28
C GLU A 112 7.61 -13.32 -3.45
N VAL A 113 8.11 -12.78 -4.57
CA VAL A 113 7.31 -12.56 -5.78
C VAL A 113 7.35 -13.80 -6.68
N LYS A 114 6.19 -14.47 -6.77
CA LYS A 114 5.96 -15.63 -7.64
C LYS A 114 5.22 -15.18 -8.90
N VAL A 115 5.75 -15.56 -10.07
CA VAL A 115 5.18 -15.31 -11.41
C VAL A 115 4.48 -16.56 -11.88
#